data_AF-A0A7X8WGV5-F1
#
_entry.id   AF-A0A7X8WGV5-F1
#
_cell.length_a   1.000
_cell.length_b   1.000
_cell.length_c   1.000
_cell.angle_alpha   90.00
_cell.angle_beta   90.00
_cell.angle_gamma   90.00
#
_symmetry.space_group_name_H-M   'P 1'
#
loop_
_entity.id
_entity.type
_entity.pdbx_description
1 polymer ?
#
loop_
_entity_poly.entity_id
_entity_poly.type
_entity_poly.pdbx_seq_one_letter_code
_entity_poly.pdbx_strand_id
1 'polypeptide(L)'
;MGAGKNELTALGRKIFLDRYALKDVKKETLAVGDIVVAVSNPQTGQREIGTVTSIKDGDGIVVTLDDGAILEVKREEIDKPIETEPVQMLNRVAKGIAAQEKKEIRSAWEKEFNWIL
;
A
#
# COMPACT_ATOMS: atom_id res chain seq x y z
N MET A 1 -15.26 -21.76 6.70
CA MET A 1 -15.23 -20.28 6.73
C MET A 1 -14.82 -19.85 5.33
N GLY A 2 -15.71 -19.21 4.58
CA GLY A 2 -15.44 -18.84 3.18
C GLY A 2 -14.48 -17.67 3.12
N ALA A 3 -13.37 -17.82 2.40
CA ALA A 3 -12.45 -16.72 2.11
C ALA A 3 -13.23 -15.55 1.51
N GLY A 4 -13.07 -14.35 2.07
CA GLY A 4 -13.64 -13.13 1.50
C GLY A 4 -13.18 -12.98 0.05
N LYS A 5 -14.05 -12.46 -0.82
CA LYS A 5 -13.97 -12.52 -2.30
C LYS A 5 -12.66 -12.03 -2.95
N ASN A 6 -11.68 -11.51 -2.21
CA ASN A 6 -10.39 -11.00 -2.70
C ASN A 6 -9.25 -11.12 -1.66
N GLU A 7 -9.25 -12.13 -0.79
CA GLU A 7 -8.14 -12.31 0.16
C GLU A 7 -6.82 -12.64 -0.57
N LEU A 8 -5.82 -11.79 -0.39
CA LEU A 8 -4.49 -11.99 -0.96
C LEU A 8 -3.70 -13.01 -0.14
N THR A 9 -2.93 -13.86 -0.82
CA THR A 9 -1.84 -14.60 -0.18
C THR A 9 -0.78 -13.63 0.35
N ALA A 10 0.12 -14.08 1.24
CA ALA A 10 1.21 -13.24 1.73
C ALA A 10 2.05 -12.63 0.59
N LEU A 11 2.37 -13.44 -0.43
CA LEU A 11 3.05 -12.97 -1.64
C LEU A 11 2.19 -11.98 -2.44
N GLY A 12 0.89 -12.26 -2.59
CA GLY A 12 -0.05 -11.36 -3.25
C GLY A 12 -0.13 -10.00 -2.58
N ARG A 13 -0.21 -9.98 -1.23
CA ARG A 13 -0.20 -8.76 -0.42
C ARG A 13 1.08 -7.95 -0.64
N LYS A 14 2.23 -8.62 -0.65
CA LYS A 14 3.53 -8.01 -0.96
C LYS A 14 3.55 -7.34 -2.32
N ILE A 15 3.14 -8.07 -3.37
CA ILE A 15 3.12 -7.54 -4.73
C ILE A 15 2.17 -6.34 -4.83
N PHE A 16 0.99 -6.42 -4.22
CA PHE A 16 0.01 -5.34 -4.20
C PHE A 16 0.58 -4.06 -3.57
N LEU A 17 1.10 -4.15 -2.34
CA LEU A 17 1.62 -2.99 -1.62
C LEU A 17 2.87 -2.39 -2.30
N ASP A 18 3.71 -3.22 -2.91
CA ASP A 18 4.92 -2.75 -3.61
C ASP A 18 4.60 -2.09 -4.96
N ARG A 19 3.65 -2.63 -5.74
CA ARG A 19 3.48 -2.28 -7.15
C ARG A 19 2.20 -1.53 -7.52
N TYR A 20 1.13 -1.68 -6.74
CA TYR A 20 -0.21 -1.25 -7.16
C TYR A 20 -0.84 -0.22 -6.22
N ALA A 21 -0.55 -0.33 -4.92
CA ALA A 21 -1.05 0.60 -3.93
C ALA A 21 -0.60 2.04 -4.22
N LEU A 22 -1.53 2.99 -4.05
CA LEU A 22 -1.18 4.40 -3.96
C LEU A 22 -0.32 4.63 -2.71
N LYS A 23 0.75 5.40 -2.87
CA LYS A 23 1.75 5.66 -1.83
C LYS A 23 1.74 7.13 -1.40
N ASP A 24 2.05 7.37 -0.13
CA ASP A 24 2.45 8.68 0.35
C ASP A 24 3.90 8.91 -0.07
N VAL A 25 4.07 9.45 -1.28
CA VAL A 25 5.38 9.66 -1.91
C VAL A 25 6.29 10.54 -1.06
N LYS A 26 5.72 11.58 -0.45
CA LYS A 26 6.46 12.50 0.43
C LYS A 26 6.60 11.98 1.85
N LYS A 27 5.83 10.95 2.21
CA LYS A 27 5.79 10.34 3.54
C LYS A 27 5.36 11.35 4.61
N GLU A 28 4.59 12.38 4.26
CA GLU A 28 4.18 13.45 5.20
C GLU A 28 3.35 12.89 6.37
N THR A 29 2.61 11.80 6.12
CA THR A 29 1.71 11.18 7.11
C THR A 29 2.33 9.98 7.84
N LEU A 30 3.61 9.69 7.62
CA LEU A 30 4.30 8.52 8.20
C LEU A 30 4.30 8.58 9.74
N ALA A 31 3.83 7.51 10.37
CA ALA A 31 3.72 7.37 11.81
C ALA A 31 4.00 5.92 12.27
N VAL A 32 4.22 5.76 13.57
CA VAL A 32 4.30 4.43 14.20
C VAL A 32 2.97 3.70 14.03
N GLY A 33 3.03 2.43 13.66
CA GLY A 33 1.87 1.60 13.34
C GLY A 33 1.54 1.53 11.84
N ASP A 34 2.17 2.36 11.00
CA ASP A 34 1.97 2.30 9.55
C ASP A 34 2.61 1.05 8.94
N ILE A 35 1.89 0.44 7.98
CA ILE A 35 2.44 -0.61 7.12
C ILE A 35 3.34 0.06 6.08
N VAL A 36 4.53 -0.52 5.88
CA VAL A 36 5.52 -0.02 4.90
C VAL A 36 6.13 -1.18 4.11
N VAL A 37 6.59 -0.87 2.91
CA VAL A 37 7.45 -1.76 2.11
C VAL A 37 8.89 -1.27 2.25
N ALA A 38 9.70 -1.98 3.03
CA ALA A 38 11.07 -1.60 3.36
C ALA A 38 12.08 -2.38 2.52
N VAL A 39 13.16 -1.73 2.10
CA VAL A 39 14.30 -2.41 1.47
C VAL A 39 15.05 -3.22 2.55
N SER A 40 14.93 -4.54 2.50
CA SER A 40 15.56 -5.46 3.45
C SER A 40 16.98 -5.87 3.04
N ASN A 41 17.29 -5.82 1.74
CA ASN A 41 18.63 -6.03 1.22
C ASN A 41 18.96 -5.01 0.12
N PRO A 42 19.75 -3.96 0.42
CA PRO A 42 20.11 -2.94 -0.56
C PRO A 42 20.93 -3.46 -1.75
N GLN A 43 21.66 -4.56 -1.60
CA GLN A 43 22.49 -5.12 -2.69
C GLN A 43 21.66 -5.79 -3.77
N THR A 44 20.57 -6.46 -3.37
CA THR A 44 19.66 -7.16 -4.30
C THR A 44 18.41 -6.35 -4.63
N GLY A 45 18.16 -5.26 -3.90
CA GLY A 45 16.90 -4.53 -3.95
C GLY A 45 15.73 -5.31 -3.36
N GLN A 46 15.99 -6.35 -2.56
CA GLN A 46 14.93 -7.10 -1.91
C GLN A 46 14.17 -6.18 -0.97
N ARG A 47 12.84 -6.29 -1.02
CA ARG A 47 11.93 -5.52 -0.17
C ARG A 47 11.02 -6.48 0.57
N GLU A 48 10.66 -6.12 1.80
CA GLU A 48 9.70 -6.86 2.61
C GLU A 48 8.67 -5.90 3.21
N ILE A 49 7.51 -6.45 3.57
CA ILE A 49 6.48 -5.70 4.27
C ILE A 49 6.78 -5.75 5.76
N GLY A 50 6.55 -4.64 6.45
CA GLY A 50 6.53 -4.60 7.89
C GLY A 50 5.73 -3.42 8.42
N THR A 51 5.74 -3.28 9.74
CA THR A 51 5.08 -2.19 10.47
C THR A 51 6.13 -1.30 11.10
N VAL A 52 5.97 0.02 10.98
CA VAL A 52 6.83 0.99 11.66
C VAL A 52 6.61 0.88 13.16
N THR A 53 7.67 0.61 13.92
CA THR A 53 7.62 0.50 15.38
C THR A 53 8.31 1.67 16.08
N SER A 54 9.20 2.38 15.40
CA SER A 54 9.84 3.59 15.93
C SER A 54 10.33 4.51 14.81
N ILE A 55 10.33 5.82 15.09
CA ILE A 55 10.90 6.87 14.22
C ILE A 55 11.93 7.61 15.09
N LYS A 56 13.20 7.52 14.72
CA LYS A 56 14.34 8.11 15.44
C LYS A 56 14.61 9.53 14.95
N ASP A 57 15.27 10.32 15.78
CA ASP A 57 15.83 11.61 15.37
C ASP A 57 16.85 11.40 14.23
N GLY A 58 16.70 12.14 13.14
CA GLY A 58 17.56 12.03 11.95
C GLY A 58 17.09 11.03 10.88
N ASP A 59 15.78 10.87 10.69
CA ASP A 59 15.13 10.09 9.61
C ASP A 59 15.35 8.56 9.64
N GLY A 60 15.86 8.02 10.75
CA GLY A 60 15.93 6.57 10.98
C GLY A 60 14.56 5.99 11.32
N ILE A 61 14.16 4.91 10.64
CA ILE A 61 12.90 4.21 10.83
C ILE A 61 13.20 2.78 11.28
N VAL A 62 12.55 2.34 12.36
CA VAL A 62 12.57 0.95 12.79
C VAL A 62 11.30 0.28 12.29
N VAL A 63 11.47 -0.81 11.55
CA VAL A 63 10.38 -1.60 10.97
C VAL A 63 10.47 -3.02 11.52
N THR A 64 9.36 -3.53 12.04
CA THR A 64 9.23 -4.96 12.33
C THR A 64 8.57 -5.63 11.12
N LEU A 65 9.31 -6.50 10.45
CA LEU A 65 8.84 -7.25 9.29
C LEU A 65 7.76 -8.26 9.70
N ASP A 66 6.95 -8.71 8.74
CA ASP A 66 5.86 -9.66 8.99
C ASP A 66 6.36 -11.02 9.57
N ASP A 67 7.64 -11.36 9.38
CA ASP A 67 8.29 -12.55 9.96
C ASP A 67 8.87 -12.32 11.38
N GLY A 68 8.75 -11.09 11.90
CA GLY A 68 9.24 -10.68 13.22
C GLY A 68 10.66 -10.12 13.23
N ALA A 69 11.39 -10.13 12.11
CA ALA A 69 12.71 -9.52 12.04
C ALA A 69 12.61 -7.99 12.24
N ILE A 70 13.59 -7.42 12.95
CA ILE A 70 13.69 -5.97 13.15
C ILE A 70 14.70 -5.42 12.14
N LEU A 71 14.26 -4.41 11.40
CA LEU A 71 15.04 -3.74 10.38
C LEU A 71 15.14 -2.24 10.71
N GLU A 72 16.36 -1.71 10.74
CA GLU A 72 16.60 -0.28 10.78
C GLU A 72 16.95 0.23 9.39
N VAL A 73 16.12 1.13 8.88
CA VAL A 73 16.21 1.69 7.53
C VAL A 73 16.06 3.19 7.58
N LYS A 74 16.49 3.86 6.52
CA LYS A 74 16.21 5.30 6.37
C LYS A 74 14.84 5.52 5.77
N ARG A 75 14.31 6.73 5.95
CA ARG A 75 13.04 7.17 5.37
C ARG A 75 12.98 7.02 3.84
N GLU A 76 14.10 7.16 3.13
CA GLU A 76 14.17 6.95 1.68
C GLU A 76 14.09 5.47 1.26
N GLU A 77 14.38 4.53 2.16
CA GLU A 77 14.43 3.09 1.89
C GLU A 77 13.09 2.37 2.16
N ILE A 78 12.05 3.13 2.50
CA ILE A 78 10.70 2.62 2.67
C ILE A 78 9.75 3.26 1.66
N ASP A 79 8.69 2.55 1.32
CA ASP A 79 7.48 3.11 0.76
C ASP A 79 6.35 3.01 1.78
N LYS A 80 5.52 4.06 1.85
CA LYS A 80 4.31 4.08 2.69
C LYS A 80 3.06 3.95 1.83
N PRO A 81 2.46 2.76 1.69
CA PRO A 81 1.14 2.61 1.09
C PRO A 81 0.07 3.39 1.86
N ILE A 82 -0.78 4.11 1.14
CA ILE A 82 -2.04 4.68 1.65
C ILE A 82 -3.18 3.68 1.42
N GLU A 83 -3.10 2.92 0.33
CA GLU A 83 -3.99 1.81 0.03
C GLU A 83 -3.37 0.52 0.56
N THR A 84 -4.03 -0.12 1.52
CA THR A 84 -3.58 -1.37 2.13
C THR A 84 -4.33 -2.58 1.60
N GLU A 85 -5.51 -2.36 1.01
CA GLU A 85 -6.39 -3.40 0.47
C GLU A 85 -6.69 -3.18 -1.02
N PRO A 86 -6.77 -4.24 -1.85
CA PRO A 86 -7.07 -4.14 -3.28
C PRO A 86 -8.32 -3.34 -3.60
N VAL A 87 -9.37 -3.48 -2.79
CA VAL A 87 -10.65 -2.77 -2.98
C VAL A 87 -10.46 -1.25 -2.99
N GLN A 88 -9.51 -0.69 -2.24
CA GLN A 88 -9.25 0.75 -2.23
C GLN A 88 -8.68 1.21 -3.59
N MET A 89 -7.75 0.43 -4.15
CA MET A 89 -7.20 0.68 -5.49
C MET A 89 -8.30 0.56 -6.56
N LEU A 90 -9.13 -0.48 -6.50
CA LEU A 90 -10.24 -0.67 -7.44
C LEU A 90 -11.23 0.50 -7.39
N ASN A 91 -11.59 0.97 -6.20
CA ASN A 91 -12.43 2.15 -6.01
C ASN A 91 -11.80 3.39 -6.66
N ARG A 92 -10.51 3.62 -6.44
CA ARG A 92 -9.78 4.76 -7.05
C ARG A 92 -9.78 4.67 -8.58
N VAL A 93 -9.53 3.48 -9.14
CA VAL A 93 -9.52 3.26 -10.59
C VAL A 93 -10.92 3.50 -11.18
N ALA A 94 -11.96 2.90 -10.60
CA ALA A 94 -13.34 3.09 -11.04
C ALA A 94 -13.75 4.57 -11.06
N LYS A 95 -13.42 5.30 -9.99
CA LYS A 95 -13.64 6.76 -9.91
C LYS A 95 -12.85 7.52 -10.98
N GLY A 96 -11.61 7.13 -11.23
CA GLY A 96 -10.76 7.73 -12.26
C GLY A 96 -11.31 7.56 -13.67
N ILE A 97 -11.82 6.37 -14.00
CA ILE A 97 -12.46 6.10 -15.30
C ILE A 97 -13.76 6.89 -15.42
N ALA A 98 -14.62 6.83 -14.41
CA ALA A 98 -15.90 7.55 -14.40
C ALA A 98 -15.73 9.08 -14.49
N ALA A 99 -14.59 9.64 -14.09
CA ALA A 99 -14.32 11.07 -14.20
C ALA A 99 -14.29 11.58 -15.66
N GLN A 100 -14.06 10.70 -16.64
CA GLN A 100 -14.09 11.06 -18.07
C GLN A 100 -15.51 11.15 -18.63
N GLU A 101 -16.49 10.61 -17.91
CA GLU A 101 -17.89 10.67 -18.32
C GLU A 101 -18.52 12.05 -18.07
N LYS A 102 -19.68 12.27 -18.68
CA LYS A 102 -20.51 13.45 -18.42
C LYS A 102 -20.89 13.49 -16.93
N LYS A 103 -20.91 14.69 -16.34
CA LYS A 103 -21.05 14.89 -14.89
C LYS A 103 -22.28 14.18 -14.31
N GLU A 104 -23.36 14.16 -15.08
CA GLU A 104 -24.67 13.63 -14.69
C GLU A 104 -24.67 12.10 -14.55
N ILE A 105 -23.75 11.40 -15.20
CA ILE A 105 -23.70 9.93 -15.24
C ILE A 105 -22.48 9.34 -14.53
N ARG A 106 -21.56 10.16 -14.00
CA ARG A 106 -20.33 9.68 -13.34
C ARG A 106 -20.61 8.73 -12.19
N SER A 107 -21.58 9.06 -11.33
CA SER A 107 -21.88 8.22 -10.17
C SER A 107 -22.44 6.86 -10.56
N ALA A 108 -23.20 6.78 -11.65
CA ALA A 108 -23.67 5.50 -12.18
C ALA A 108 -22.48 4.69 -12.71
N TRP A 109 -21.64 5.29 -13.54
CA TRP A 109 -20.48 4.61 -14.11
C TRP A 109 -19.42 4.22 -13.09
N GLU A 110 -19.18 5.01 -12.04
CA GLU A 110 -18.27 4.64 -10.94
C GLU A 110 -18.72 3.33 -10.29
N LYS A 111 -20.03 3.16 -10.07
CA LYS A 111 -20.61 1.93 -9.52
C LYS A 111 -20.44 0.75 -10.48
N GLU A 112 -20.72 0.94 -11.77
CA GLU A 112 -20.61 -0.14 -12.77
C GLU A 112 -19.15 -0.57 -12.98
N PHE A 113 -18.21 0.38 -13.03
CA PHE A 113 -16.78 0.06 -13.11
C PHE A 113 -16.28 -0.62 -11.85
N ASN A 114 -16.79 -0.26 -10.67
CA ASN A 114 -16.42 -0.94 -9.44
C ASN A 114 -16.94 -2.39 -9.40
N TRP A 115 -18.12 -2.64 -9.96
CA TRP A 115 -18.74 -3.97 -9.96
C TRP A 115 -18.00 -4.97 -10.86
N ILE A 116 -17.45 -4.52 -12.00
CA ILE A 116 -16.75 -5.40 -12.96
C ILE A 116 -15.29 -5.70 -12.56
N LEU A 117 -14.70 -4.86 -11.72
CA LEU A 117 -13.31 -4.99 -11.25
C LEU A 117 -13.21 -5.87 -10.00
#